data_AF-A0A1V6DVC2-F1
#
_entry.id   AF-A0A1V6DVC2-F1
#
_cell.length_a   1.000
_cell.length_b   1.000
_cell.length_c   1.000
_cell.angle_alpha   90.00
_cell.angle_beta   90.00
_cell.angle_gamma   90.00
#
_symmetry.space_group_name_H-M   'P 1'
#
loop_
_entity.id
_entity.type
_entity.pdbx_description
1 polymer ?
#
loop_
_entity_poly.entity_id
_entity_poly.type
_entity_poly.pdbx_seq_one_letter_code
_entity_poly.pdbx_strand_id
1 'polypeptide(L)'
;MLNYLRGLHVKNPIWLSVSEAAKLGGVTDKTIRRALKAEGDNLKFRVSQNRYQIELSSLLIYLHRNTKLKNKLFAFGLGQYWPQAVMTSSRDINR
;
A
#
# COMPACT_ATOMS: atom_id res chain seq x y z
N MET A 1 10.12 -6.99 -5.38
CA MET A 1 10.75 -5.66 -5.15
C MET A 1 10.67 -5.21 -3.69
N LEU A 2 9.58 -5.44 -2.94
CA LEU A 2 9.48 -5.01 -1.51
C LEU A 2 9.73 -6.12 -0.47
N ASN A 3 10.34 -7.24 -0.83
CA ASN A 3 10.51 -8.36 0.11
C ASN A 3 11.43 -8.02 1.30
N TYR A 4 12.36 -7.06 1.14
CA TYR A 4 13.22 -6.58 2.20
C TYR A 4 12.44 -5.96 3.38
N LEU A 5 11.25 -5.41 3.12
CA LEU A 5 10.38 -4.86 4.18
C LEU A 5 9.82 -5.93 5.12
N ARG A 6 9.77 -7.21 4.72
CA ARG A 6 9.23 -8.28 5.57
C ARG A 6 10.12 -8.60 6.78
N GLY A 7 11.43 -8.40 6.64
CA GLY A 7 12.42 -8.63 7.69
C GLY A 7 12.88 -7.37 8.42
N LEU A 8 12.38 -6.19 8.01
CA LEU A 8 12.75 -4.92 8.63
C LEU A 8 12.04 -4.74 9.97
N HIS A 9 12.84 -4.58 11.02
CA HIS A 9 12.33 -4.22 12.34
C HIS A 9 12.23 -2.69 12.46
N VAL A 10 11.05 -2.15 12.15
CA VAL A 10 10.79 -0.71 12.25
C VAL A 10 10.69 -0.33 13.72
N LYS A 11 11.60 0.52 14.22
CA LYS A 11 11.63 0.94 15.64
C LYS A 11 10.33 1.64 16.07
N ASN A 12 9.76 2.49 15.20
CA ASN A 12 8.53 3.24 15.46
C ASN A 12 7.52 2.99 14.33
N PRO A 13 6.79 1.86 14.34
CA PRO A 13 5.84 1.55 13.29
C PRO A 13 4.68 2.55 13.26
N ILE A 14 4.34 3.01 12.07
CA ILE A 14 3.17 3.87 11.85
C ILE A 14 1.93 2.97 11.77
N TRP A 15 0.98 3.23 12.67
CA TRP A 15 -0.29 2.52 12.76
C TRP A 15 -1.41 3.38 12.20
N LEU A 16 -2.13 2.85 11.23
CA LEU A 16 -3.17 3.55 10.49
C LEU A 16 -4.53 2.95 10.79
N SER A 17 -5.55 3.76 10.96
CA SER A 17 -6.93 3.27 10.88
C SER A 17 -7.24 2.67 9.50
N VAL A 18 -8.31 1.89 9.41
CA VAL A 18 -8.78 1.31 8.13
C VAL A 18 -8.98 2.39 7.06
N SER A 19 -9.56 3.52 7.42
CA SER A 19 -9.89 4.59 6.46
C SER A 19 -8.65 5.38 6.04
N GLU A 20 -7.67 5.58 6.92
CA GLU A 20 -6.37 6.16 6.54
C GLU A 20 -5.60 5.23 5.60
N ALA A 21 -5.55 3.94 5.92
CA ALA A 21 -4.94 2.93 5.05
C ALA A 21 -5.59 2.89 3.66
N ALA A 22 -6.91 3.02 3.59
CA ALA A 22 -7.66 3.09 2.34
C ALA A 22 -7.29 4.33 1.50
N LYS A 23 -7.29 5.51 2.12
CA LYS A 23 -6.89 6.78 1.49
C LYS A 23 -5.45 6.72 0.97
N LEU A 24 -4.51 6.31 1.82
CA LEU A 24 -3.09 6.20 1.43
C LEU A 24 -2.87 5.16 0.34
N GLY A 25 -3.66 4.08 0.32
CA GLY A 25 -3.57 3.04 -0.69
C GLY A 25 -4.30 3.33 -2.00
N GLY A 26 -5.11 4.40 -2.08
CA GLY A 26 -5.97 4.64 -3.23
C GLY A 26 -7.05 3.56 -3.42
N VAL A 27 -7.52 2.95 -2.33
CA VAL A 27 -8.51 1.87 -2.33
C VAL A 27 -9.68 2.18 -1.41
N THR A 28 -10.71 1.33 -1.42
CA THR A 28 -11.88 1.49 -0.54
C THR A 28 -11.64 0.84 0.82
N ASP A 29 -12.31 1.33 1.87
CA ASP A 29 -12.34 0.71 3.20
C ASP A 29 -12.73 -0.78 3.14
N LYS A 30 -13.68 -1.14 2.25
CA LYS A 30 -14.08 -2.54 2.02
C LYS A 30 -12.91 -3.40 1.54
N THR A 31 -12.01 -2.85 0.72
CA THR A 31 -10.81 -3.55 0.24
C THR A 31 -9.87 -3.87 1.40
N ILE A 32 -9.62 -2.89 2.27
CA ILE A 32 -8.78 -3.06 3.46
C ILE A 32 -9.40 -4.05 4.44
N ARG A 33 -10.71 -3.94 4.72
CA ARG A 33 -11.42 -4.88 5.61
C ARG A 33 -11.42 -6.32 5.10
N ARG A 34 -11.46 -6.52 3.78
CA ARG A 34 -11.32 -7.85 3.19
C ARG A 34 -9.91 -8.41 3.36
N ALA A 35 -8.89 -7.57 3.19
CA ALA A 35 -7.49 -7.97 3.41
C ALA A 35 -7.23 -8.40 4.85
N LEU A 36 -7.83 -7.71 5.84
CA LEU A 36 -7.74 -8.08 7.26
C LEU A 36 -8.33 -9.47 7.57
N LYS A 37 -9.29 -9.95 6.77
CA LYS A 37 -9.94 -11.26 6.94
C LYS A 37 -9.28 -12.37 6.12
N ALA A 38 -8.44 -12.02 5.16
CA ALA A 38 -7.84 -12.98 4.25
C ALA A 38 -6.55 -13.54 4.87
N GLU A 39 -6.52 -14.84 5.12
CA GLU A 39 -5.38 -15.52 5.78
C GLU A 39 -4.06 -15.39 4.99
N GLY A 40 -4.12 -15.20 3.67
CA GLY A 40 -2.93 -15.09 2.80
C GLY A 40 -2.35 -13.69 2.61
N ASP A 41 -3.03 -12.63 3.06
CA ASP A 41 -2.67 -11.25 2.71
C ASP A 41 -1.59 -10.64 3.61
N ASN A 42 -1.23 -11.32 4.71
CA ASN A 42 -0.15 -10.97 5.65
C ASN A 42 -0.18 -9.50 6.10
N LEU A 43 -1.38 -8.91 6.16
CA LEU A 43 -1.56 -7.54 6.63
C LEU A 43 -1.39 -7.54 8.15
N LYS A 44 -0.37 -6.86 8.66
CA LYS A 44 -0.15 -6.77 10.10
C LYS A 44 -1.10 -5.74 10.69
N PHE A 45 -1.84 -6.13 11.70
CA PHE A 45 -2.79 -5.26 12.37
C PHE A 45 -2.79 -5.49 13.88
N ARG A 46 -3.29 -4.49 14.61
CA ARG A 46 -3.61 -4.57 16.03
C ARG A 46 -5.01 -4.00 16.26
N VAL A 47 -5.64 -4.41 17.34
CA VAL A 47 -6.89 -3.80 17.79
C VAL A 47 -6.57 -2.86 18.94
N SER A 48 -6.86 -1.57 18.78
CA SER A 48 -6.72 -0.55 19.83
C SER A 48 -8.06 0.14 20.02
N GLN A 49 -8.56 0.20 21.25
CA GLN A 49 -9.85 0.83 21.58
C GLN A 49 -11.00 0.36 20.65
N ASN A 50 -11.10 -0.96 20.46
CA ASN A 50 -12.12 -1.58 19.60
C ASN A 50 -12.06 -1.18 18.12
N ARG A 51 -10.91 -0.65 17.65
CA ARG A 51 -10.69 -0.24 16.26
C ARG A 51 -9.45 -0.95 15.70
N TYR A 52 -9.58 -1.44 14.46
CA TYR A 52 -8.46 -2.01 13.73
C TYR A 52 -7.47 -0.91 13.35
N GLN A 53 -6.19 -1.17 13.64
CA GLN A 53 -5.06 -0.38 13.19
C GLN A 53 -4.12 -1.27 12.39
N ILE A 54 -3.61 -0.76 11.27
CA ILE A 54 -2.81 -1.48 10.28
C ILE A 54 -1.42 -0.89 10.27
N GLU A 55 -0.40 -1.73 10.26
CA GLU A 55 0.98 -1.28 10.14
C GLU A 55 1.27 -0.82 8.70
N LEU A 56 1.76 0.41 8.53
CA LEU A 56 2.05 1.00 7.22
C LEU A 56 2.97 0.14 6.35
N SER A 57 4.02 -0.47 6.92
CA SER A 57 4.96 -1.32 6.18
C SER A 57 4.24 -2.50 5.51
N SER A 58 3.38 -3.19 6.27
CA SER A 58 2.58 -4.32 5.79
C SER A 58 1.55 -3.89 4.74
N LEU A 59 0.96 -2.69 4.90
CA LEU A 59 0.06 -2.11 3.93
C LEU A 59 0.76 -1.87 2.58
N LEU A 60 1.97 -1.33 2.58
CA LEU A 60 2.73 -1.09 1.34
C LEU A 60 3.07 -2.40 0.63
N ILE A 61 3.46 -3.44 1.37
CA ILE A 61 3.69 -4.78 0.82
C ILE A 61 2.40 -5.32 0.19
N TYR A 62 1.27 -5.22 0.90
CA TYR A 62 -0.03 -5.67 0.43
C TYR A 62 -0.45 -4.95 -0.87
N LEU A 63 -0.28 -3.62 -0.95
CA LEU A 63 -0.63 -2.85 -2.13
C LEU A 63 0.23 -3.21 -3.35
N HIS A 64 1.44 -3.72 -3.14
CA HIS A 64 2.33 -4.17 -4.21
C HIS A 64 2.14 -5.64 -4.61
N ARG A 65 1.23 -6.39 -3.96
CA ARG A 65 1.07 -7.83 -4.20
C ARG A 65 0.61 -8.18 -5.62
N ASN A 66 -0.12 -7.27 -6.28
CA ASN A 66 -0.56 -7.43 -7.66
C ASN A 66 -0.62 -6.09 -8.39
N THR A 67 -0.63 -6.17 -9.72
CA THR A 67 -0.62 -5.00 -10.61
C THR A 67 -1.81 -4.08 -10.37
N LYS A 68 -3.01 -4.62 -10.08
CA LYS A 68 -4.22 -3.83 -9.87
C LYS A 68 -4.10 -2.91 -8.64
N LEU A 69 -3.67 -3.45 -7.50
CA LEU A 69 -3.50 -2.66 -6.28
C LEU A 69 -2.32 -1.69 -6.40
N LYS A 70 -1.23 -2.13 -7.05
CA LYS A 70 -0.08 -1.26 -7.31
C LYS A 70 -0.49 -0.06 -8.14
N ASN A 71 -1.23 -0.27 -9.22
CA ASN A 71 -1.74 0.82 -10.07
C ASN A 71 -2.65 1.75 -9.29
N LYS A 72 -3.50 1.24 -8.39
CA LYS A 72 -4.33 2.09 -7.53
C LYS A 72 -3.51 2.96 -6.56
N LEU A 73 -2.49 2.40 -5.94
CA LEU A 73 -1.58 3.15 -5.07
C LEU A 73 -0.92 4.31 -5.81
N PHE A 74 -0.45 4.08 -7.04
CA PHE A 74 0.21 5.12 -7.84
C PHE A 74 -0.76 6.11 -8.49
N ALA A 75 -1.96 5.68 -8.88
CA ALA A 75 -2.92 6.52 -9.57
C ALA A 75 -3.87 7.28 -8.65
N PHE A 76 -4.14 6.79 -7.44
CA PHE A 76 -5.16 7.34 -6.52
C PHE A 76 -4.71 7.40 -5.05
N GLY A 77 -3.50 6.94 -4.73
CA GLY A 77 -2.99 6.89 -3.37
C GLY A 77 -1.69 7.69 -3.22
N LEU A 78 -0.91 7.35 -2.19
CA LEU A 78 0.32 8.05 -1.85
C LEU A 78 1.38 8.00 -2.96
N GLY A 79 1.30 7.02 -3.87
CA GLY A 79 2.20 6.95 -5.01
C GLY A 79 2.07 8.12 -6.01
N GLN A 80 1.00 8.92 -5.93
CA GLN A 80 0.85 10.17 -6.69
C GLN A 80 1.86 11.25 -6.28
N TYR A 81 2.35 11.22 -5.04
CA TYR A 81 3.36 12.17 -4.53
C TYR A 81 4.78 11.75 -4.91
N TRP A 82 4.96 10.55 -5.45
CA TRP A 82 6.26 10.09 -5.92
C TRP A 82 6.44 10.49 -7.39
N PRO A 83 7.58 11.10 -7.79
CA PRO A 83 7.86 11.34 -9.19
C PRO A 83 7.81 10.02 -9.96
N GLN A 84 6.78 9.85 -10.79
CA GLN A 84 6.82 8.84 -11.82
C GLN A 84 7.92 9.33 -12.76
N ALA A 85 9.08 8.66 -12.76
CA ALA A 85 10.01 8.84 -13.85
C ALA A 85 9.20 8.51 -15.11
N VAL A 86 8.78 9.55 -15.82
CA VAL A 86 8.30 9.41 -17.18
C VAL A 86 9.50 8.81 -17.88
N MET A 87 9.50 7.49 -18.06
CA MET A 87 10.34 6.89 -19.08
C MET A 87 9.75 7.42 -20.38
N THR A 88 10.16 8.63 -20.75
CA THR A 88 9.99 9.15 -22.09
C THR A 88 10.71 8.14 -22.95
N SER A 89 9.92 7.21 -23.47
CA SER A 89 10.37 6.24 -24.43
C SER A 89 11.01 7.07 -25.55
N SER A 90 12.26 6.77 -25.92
CA SER A 90 12.95 7.40 -27.03
C SER A 90 12.27 7.20 -28.40
N ARG A 91 10.99 6.79 -28.41
CA ARG A 91 10.12 6.59 -29.56
C ARG A 91 9.35 7.84 -29.99
N ASP A 92 9.30 8.89 -29.17
CA ASP A 92 8.56 10.12 -29.50
C ASP A 92 9.43 11.23 -30.15
N ILE A 93 10.72 10.96 -30.43
CA ILE A 93 11.63 11.93 -31.07
C ILE A 93 11.60 11.82 -32.61
N ASN A 94 11.00 10.75 -33.17
CA ASN A 94 10.88 10.55 -34.62
C ASN A 94 9.42 10.54 -35.08
N ARG A 95 8.66 11.59 -34.75
CA ARG A 95 7.37 11.85 -35.39
C ARG A 95 7.10 13.33 -35.58
#